data_AF-A0A0C3PAH9-F1
#
_entry.id   AF-A0A0C3PAH9-F1
#
_cell.length_a   1.000
_cell.length_b   1.000
_cell.length_c   1.000
_cell.angle_alpha   90.00
_cell.angle_beta   90.00
_cell.angle_gamma   90.00
#
_symmetry.space_group_name_H-M   'P 1'
#
loop_
_entity.id
_entity.type
_entity.pdbx_description
1 polymer ?
#
loop_
_entity_poly.entity_id
_entity_poly.type
_entity_poly.pdbx_seq_one_letter_code
_entity_poly.pdbx_strand_id
1 'polypeptide(L)'
;MRGPSSAVTDEEEICGYPMALTSRIEKLMAFENPRSNIYSLATLLPTASWGRNDPYSNRSKMLCNPVSNEPILIWMVGHVSATWFLRNGQPDRQCSVTIVPLFKHLCQQALRLLSGFSHPPLPSADTPPSVVRASRWQSSKHGETSSLFSSVYDAREVFRAKTEMGLYPAMELKKRDLVLLEVKLIQYFVKDNNSRFLILGVFSASGT
;
A
#
# COMPACT_ATOMS: atom_id res chain seq x y z
N MET A 1 -38.54 -6.86 -13.86
CA MET A 1 -37.88 -8.16 -14.15
C MET A 1 -36.42 -8.05 -13.74
N ARG A 2 -35.95 -8.99 -12.91
CA ARG A 2 -34.61 -9.18 -12.29
C ARG A 2 -33.85 -7.91 -11.84
N GLY A 3 -33.87 -7.69 -10.53
CA GLY A 3 -33.16 -6.58 -9.86
C GLY A 3 -31.63 -6.69 -9.91
N PRO A 4 -30.93 -5.61 -9.52
CA PRO A 4 -29.48 -5.58 -9.53
C PRO A 4 -28.96 -6.57 -8.48
N SER A 5 -28.17 -7.55 -8.91
CA SER A 5 -27.43 -8.43 -8.03
C SER A 5 -26.40 -7.61 -7.25
N SER A 6 -26.76 -7.21 -6.04
CA SER A 6 -25.89 -6.60 -5.05
C SER A 6 -25.05 -7.70 -4.38
N ALA A 7 -23.79 -7.83 -4.77
CA ALA A 7 -22.80 -8.54 -3.97
C ALA A 7 -21.39 -8.05 -4.31
N VAL A 8 -20.43 -8.37 -3.44
CA VAL A 8 -18.98 -8.16 -3.56
C VAL A 8 -18.51 -6.78 -3.07
N THR A 9 -18.44 -6.59 -1.74
CA THR A 9 -17.40 -7.23 -0.90
C THR A 9 -18.01 -7.65 0.44
N ASP A 10 -17.47 -8.74 0.98
CA ASP A 10 -18.03 -9.67 1.93
C ASP A 10 -17.80 -9.26 3.40
N GLU A 11 -18.85 -8.88 4.14
CA GLU A 11 -18.83 -9.12 5.60
C GLU A 11 -18.67 -10.63 5.89
N GLU A 12 -19.07 -11.49 4.95
CA GLU A 12 -18.86 -12.94 4.99
C GLU A 12 -17.36 -13.35 5.01
N GLU A 13 -16.44 -12.59 4.41
CA GLU A 13 -15.02 -12.98 4.32
C GLU A 13 -14.30 -12.87 5.67
N ILE A 14 -14.75 -11.94 6.53
CA ILE A 14 -14.24 -11.80 7.90
C ILE A 14 -15.14 -12.47 8.94
N CYS A 15 -16.38 -12.83 8.58
CA CYS A 15 -17.33 -13.50 9.49
C CYS A 15 -16.77 -14.82 10.04
N GLY A 16 -15.88 -15.48 9.28
CA GLY A 16 -15.18 -16.69 9.72
C GLY A 16 -13.93 -16.45 10.57
N TYR A 17 -13.53 -15.21 10.82
CA TYR A 17 -12.29 -14.93 11.57
C TYR A 17 -12.50 -15.06 13.08
N PRO A 18 -11.48 -15.58 13.80
CA PRO A 18 -11.50 -15.53 15.26
C PRO A 18 -11.68 -14.09 15.75
N MET A 19 -12.50 -13.90 16.77
CA MET A 19 -12.81 -12.57 17.33
C MET A 19 -11.55 -11.74 17.66
N ALA A 20 -10.49 -12.41 18.13
CA ALA A 20 -9.20 -11.78 18.40
C ALA A 20 -8.54 -11.19 17.14
N LEU A 21 -8.64 -11.87 16.00
CA LEU A 21 -8.14 -11.39 14.72
C LEU A 21 -9.00 -10.23 14.20
N THR A 22 -10.33 -10.34 14.27
CA THR A 22 -11.26 -9.28 13.87
C THR A 22 -11.00 -7.99 14.66
N SER A 23 -10.88 -8.08 15.99
CA SER A 23 -10.55 -6.93 16.84
C SER A 23 -9.20 -6.30 16.49
N ARG A 24 -8.22 -7.10 16.08
CA ARG A 24 -6.91 -6.58 15.61
C ARG A 24 -7.04 -5.85 14.27
N ILE A 25 -7.80 -6.40 13.32
CA ILE A 25 -8.05 -5.77 12.02
C ILE A 25 -8.72 -4.41 12.22
N GLU A 26 -9.76 -4.34 13.05
CA GLU A 26 -10.46 -3.10 13.37
C GLU A 26 -9.53 -2.04 13.95
N LYS A 27 -8.67 -2.43 14.91
CA LYS A 27 -7.65 -1.54 15.49
C LYS A 27 -6.66 -1.03 14.45
N LEU A 28 -6.21 -1.89 13.53
CA LEU A 28 -5.30 -1.50 12.46
C LEU A 28 -5.96 -0.55 11.45
N MET A 29 -7.25 -0.74 11.17
CA MET A 29 -8.02 0.14 10.29
C MET A 29 -8.38 1.47 10.93
N ALA A 30 -8.59 1.52 12.23
CA ALA A 30 -8.82 2.78 12.95
C ALA A 30 -7.49 3.48 13.34
N PHE A 31 -6.34 2.89 13.01
CA PHE A 31 -5.05 3.40 13.46
C PHE A 31 -4.74 4.77 12.85
N GLU A 32 -4.28 5.68 13.70
CA GLU A 32 -3.65 6.93 13.33
C GLU A 32 -2.58 7.29 14.35
N ASN A 33 -1.47 7.85 13.88
CA ASN A 33 -0.44 8.45 14.69
C ASN A 33 0.05 9.74 14.01
N PRO A 34 -0.61 10.87 14.29
CA PRO A 34 -0.28 12.16 13.68
C PRO A 34 1.15 12.63 13.96
N ARG A 35 1.72 12.25 15.12
CA ARG A 35 3.10 12.62 15.49
C ARG A 35 4.14 11.98 14.56
N SER A 36 3.86 10.77 14.09
CA SER A 36 4.74 10.02 13.17
C SER A 36 4.28 10.04 11.71
N ASN A 37 3.21 10.79 11.38
CA ASN A 37 2.56 10.81 10.07
C ASN A 37 2.18 9.41 9.54
N ILE A 38 1.69 8.54 10.43
CA ILE A 38 1.22 7.19 10.07
C ILE A 38 -0.29 7.16 10.17
N TYR A 39 -0.96 6.74 9.10
CA TYR A 39 -2.41 6.66 9.05
C TYR A 39 -2.82 5.36 8.37
N SER A 40 -3.93 4.77 8.79
CA SER A 40 -4.60 3.79 7.94
C SER A 40 -5.16 4.50 6.70
N LEU A 41 -5.45 3.73 5.65
CA LEU A 41 -6.14 4.25 4.48
C LEU A 41 -7.51 4.87 4.86
N ALA A 42 -8.18 4.31 5.88
CA ALA A 42 -9.49 4.77 6.32
C ALA A 42 -9.44 6.12 7.04
N THR A 43 -8.34 6.40 7.74
CA THR A 43 -8.12 7.62 8.54
C THR A 43 -7.19 8.62 7.86
N LEU A 44 -6.83 8.38 6.60
CA LEU A 44 -5.90 9.23 5.86
C LEU A 44 -6.40 10.67 5.77
N LEU A 45 -5.51 11.62 6.05
CA LEU A 45 -5.81 13.05 6.03
C LEU A 45 -6.40 13.49 4.67
N PRO A 46 -7.63 14.04 4.64
CA PRO A 46 -8.22 14.58 3.41
C PRO A 46 -7.42 15.74 2.81
N THR A 47 -6.61 16.41 3.64
CA THR A 47 -5.77 17.55 3.27
C THR A 47 -4.36 17.16 2.88
N ALA A 48 -4.02 15.86 2.83
CA ALA A 48 -2.73 15.40 2.34
C ALA A 48 -2.44 15.99 0.96
N SER A 49 -1.19 16.33 0.68
CA SER A 49 -0.80 16.94 -0.59
C SER A 49 0.53 16.37 -1.06
N TRP A 50 0.86 16.58 -2.33
CA TRP A 50 2.24 16.38 -2.75
C TRP A 50 3.17 17.27 -1.93
N GLY A 51 4.33 16.72 -1.58
CA GLY A 51 5.35 17.44 -0.83
C GLY A 51 5.88 18.66 -1.59
N ARG A 52 6.53 19.54 -0.85
CA ARG A 52 7.28 20.68 -1.36
C ARG A 52 8.76 20.34 -1.36
N ASN A 53 9.48 20.91 -2.31
CA ASN A 53 10.94 20.83 -2.30
C ASN A 53 11.50 21.85 -1.32
N ASP A 54 12.46 21.41 -0.52
CA ASP A 54 13.30 22.26 0.30
C ASP A 54 14.78 22.04 -0.08
N PRO A 55 15.72 22.89 0.39
CA PRO A 55 17.13 22.80 0.01
C PRO A 55 17.81 21.47 0.37
N TYR A 56 17.25 20.69 1.29
CA TYR A 56 17.84 19.47 1.84
C TYR A 56 17.12 18.20 1.37
N SER A 57 15.86 18.31 0.95
CA SER A 57 15.02 17.17 0.58
C SER A 57 14.08 17.49 -0.58
N ASN A 58 14.16 16.68 -1.63
CA ASN A 58 13.17 16.69 -2.70
C ASN A 58 12.03 15.72 -2.36
N ARG A 59 10.92 16.28 -1.86
CA ARG A 59 9.70 15.54 -1.49
C ARG A 59 8.56 15.76 -2.47
N SER A 60 8.79 16.47 -3.59
CA SER A 60 7.72 16.81 -4.54
C SER A 60 7.02 15.62 -5.16
N LYS A 61 7.62 14.43 -5.06
CA LYS A 61 7.06 13.17 -5.56
C LYS A 61 6.40 12.33 -4.48
N MET A 62 6.29 12.80 -3.24
CA MET A 62 5.77 12.01 -2.13
C MET A 62 4.52 12.66 -1.57
N LEU A 63 3.53 11.85 -1.19
CA LEU A 63 2.38 12.36 -0.45
C LEU A 63 2.84 12.71 0.97
N CYS A 64 2.58 13.94 1.38
CA CYS A 64 3.07 14.54 2.60
C CYS A 64 1.93 15.15 3.42
N ASN A 65 2.20 15.33 4.71
CA ASN A 65 1.39 16.16 5.56
C ASN A 65 1.57 17.63 5.13
N PRO A 66 0.49 18.37 4.84
CA PRO A 66 0.59 19.72 4.28
C PRO A 66 1.24 20.73 5.24
N VAL A 67 1.14 20.49 6.55
CA VAL A 67 1.69 21.38 7.58
C VAL A 67 3.19 21.14 7.76
N SER A 68 3.59 19.90 8.02
CA SER A 68 5.00 19.56 8.32
C SER A 68 5.85 19.29 7.08
N ASN A 69 5.24 19.11 5.90
CA ASN A 69 5.90 18.65 4.68
C ASN A 69 6.57 17.26 4.81
N GLU A 70 6.26 16.50 5.87
CA GLU A 70 6.82 15.17 6.10
C GLU A 70 6.02 14.09 5.34
N PRO A 71 6.67 13.06 4.77
CA PRO A 71 5.99 11.98 4.08
C PRO A 71 4.99 11.23 4.97
N ILE A 72 3.83 10.89 4.40
CA ILE A 72 2.82 10.08 5.08
C ILE A 72 3.08 8.60 4.81
N LEU A 73 3.07 7.80 5.89
CA LEU A 73 3.03 6.34 5.81
C LEU A 73 1.57 5.89 5.89
N ILE A 74 1.13 5.11 4.91
CA ILE A 74 -0.24 4.62 4.78
C ILE A 74 -0.25 3.13 5.09
N TRP A 75 -1.14 2.74 6.00
CA TRP A 75 -1.43 1.36 6.36
C TRP A 75 -2.65 0.85 5.57
N MET A 76 -2.51 -0.30 4.93
CA MET A 76 -3.60 -0.96 4.20
C MET A 76 -3.70 -2.42 4.58
N VAL A 77 -4.89 -2.84 5.04
CA VAL A 77 -5.19 -4.25 5.32
C VAL A 77 -5.89 -4.85 4.10
N GLY A 78 -5.45 -6.03 3.68
CA GLY A 78 -6.08 -6.76 2.58
C GLY A 78 -5.51 -8.14 2.35
N HIS A 79 -6.11 -8.88 1.43
CA HIS A 79 -5.64 -10.19 1.01
C HIS A 79 -4.69 -10.09 -0.16
N VAL A 80 -3.60 -10.83 -0.11
CA VAL A 80 -2.70 -10.97 -1.25
C VAL A 80 -3.44 -11.60 -2.43
N SER A 81 -3.46 -10.92 -3.57
CA SER A 81 -3.96 -11.45 -4.83
C SER A 81 -2.83 -11.95 -5.73
N ALA A 82 -1.69 -11.25 -5.72
CA ALA A 82 -0.49 -11.63 -6.46
C ALA A 82 0.77 -11.08 -5.79
N THR A 83 1.88 -11.79 -5.98
CA THR A 83 3.23 -11.36 -5.58
C THR A 83 4.17 -11.41 -6.79
N TRP A 84 5.17 -10.54 -6.78
CA TRP A 84 6.23 -10.51 -7.78
C TRP A 84 7.54 -10.16 -7.08
N PHE A 85 8.41 -11.14 -6.88
CA PHE A 85 9.69 -10.95 -6.20
C PHE A 85 10.88 -11.39 -7.07
N LEU A 86 10.68 -12.43 -7.88
CA LEU A 86 11.69 -13.05 -8.71
C LEU A 86 11.35 -12.94 -10.20
N ARG A 87 12.39 -12.87 -11.02
CA ARG A 87 12.34 -13.04 -12.48
C ARG A 87 13.41 -14.05 -12.86
N ASN A 88 13.02 -15.13 -13.53
CA ASN A 88 13.92 -16.24 -13.90
C ASN A 88 14.69 -16.83 -12.69
N GLY A 89 14.03 -16.96 -11.53
CA GLY A 89 14.62 -17.52 -10.32
C GLY A 89 15.57 -16.59 -9.55
N GLN A 90 15.79 -15.36 -10.04
CA GLN A 90 16.63 -14.35 -9.39
C GLN A 90 15.80 -13.16 -8.92
N PRO A 91 16.20 -12.43 -7.86
CA PRO A 91 15.48 -11.23 -7.44
C PRO A 91 15.34 -10.22 -8.58
N ASP A 92 14.10 -9.81 -8.86
CA ASP A 92 13.86 -8.84 -9.93
C ASP A 92 14.27 -7.43 -9.48
N ARG A 93 14.50 -6.51 -10.41
CA ARG A 93 14.83 -5.10 -10.10
C ARG A 93 13.71 -4.40 -9.35
N GLN A 94 12.47 -4.84 -9.54
CA GLN A 94 11.30 -4.32 -8.83
C GLN A 94 10.51 -5.49 -8.26
N CYS A 95 10.18 -5.44 -6.97
CA CYS A 95 9.18 -6.31 -6.38
C CYS A 95 7.82 -5.62 -6.32
N SER A 96 6.75 -6.41 -6.23
CA SER A 96 5.42 -5.92 -5.90
C SER A 96 4.57 -6.93 -5.17
N VAL A 97 3.64 -6.43 -4.36
CA VAL A 97 2.51 -7.19 -3.82
C VAL A 97 1.24 -6.48 -4.26
N THR A 98 0.30 -7.26 -4.79
CA THR A 98 -1.04 -6.81 -5.14
C THR A 98 -1.99 -7.35 -4.10
N ILE A 99 -2.75 -6.48 -3.46
CA ILE A 99 -3.77 -6.84 -2.48
C ILE A 99 -5.17 -6.51 -2.97
N VAL A 100 -6.16 -7.24 -2.49
CA VAL A 100 -7.56 -6.81 -2.45
C VAL A 100 -7.78 -6.19 -1.06
N PRO A 101 -8.05 -4.88 -0.94
CA PRO A 101 -8.40 -4.28 0.34
C PRO A 101 -9.59 -5.01 0.97
N LEU A 102 -9.55 -5.20 2.29
CA LEU A 102 -10.47 -6.10 2.99
C LEU A 102 -11.96 -5.68 2.87
N PHE A 103 -12.23 -4.40 2.65
CA PHE A 103 -13.59 -3.87 2.54
C PHE A 103 -13.79 -3.06 1.26
N LYS A 104 -14.99 -3.14 0.69
CA LYS A 104 -15.36 -2.38 -0.52
C LYS A 104 -15.14 -0.88 -0.40
N HIS A 105 -15.47 -0.32 0.76
CA HIS A 105 -15.29 1.12 1.01
C HIS A 105 -13.81 1.50 1.01
N LEU A 106 -12.91 0.63 1.47
CA LEU A 106 -11.46 0.84 1.38
C LEU A 106 -10.97 0.78 -0.07
N CYS A 107 -11.53 -0.12 -0.90
CA CYS A 107 -11.22 -0.12 -2.34
C CYS A 107 -11.60 1.22 -2.99
N GLN A 108 -12.79 1.75 -2.65
CA GLN A 108 -13.23 3.05 -3.16
C GLN A 108 -12.34 4.19 -2.65
N GLN A 109 -11.94 4.18 -1.38
CA GLN A 109 -11.02 5.17 -0.82
C GLN A 109 -9.64 5.10 -1.49
N ALA A 110 -9.08 3.91 -1.68
CA ALA A 110 -7.82 3.71 -2.40
C ALA A 110 -7.91 4.26 -3.83
N LEU A 111 -9.00 3.99 -4.54
CA LEU A 111 -9.20 4.51 -5.89
C LEU A 111 -9.33 6.02 -5.90
N ARG A 112 -10.11 6.62 -4.98
CA ARG A 112 -10.26 8.08 -4.89
C ARG A 112 -8.91 8.74 -4.59
N LEU A 113 -8.13 8.15 -3.71
CA LEU A 113 -6.77 8.59 -3.42
C LEU A 113 -5.91 8.53 -4.68
N LEU A 114 -5.82 7.37 -5.32
CA LEU A 114 -4.99 7.19 -6.51
C LEU A 114 -5.43 8.07 -7.68
N SER A 115 -6.73 8.20 -7.93
CA SER A 115 -7.26 9.05 -9.00
C SER A 115 -7.04 10.53 -8.70
N GLY A 116 -7.35 10.99 -7.48
CA GLY A 116 -7.23 12.40 -7.08
C GLY A 116 -5.80 12.93 -7.13
N PHE A 117 -4.81 12.05 -6.94
CA PHE A 117 -3.40 12.42 -7.02
C PHE A 117 -2.76 12.16 -8.40
N SER A 118 -3.51 11.60 -9.36
CA SER A 118 -2.99 11.22 -10.69
C SER A 118 -3.13 12.37 -11.68
N HIS A 119 -2.27 12.39 -12.70
CA HIS A 119 -2.42 13.31 -13.84
C HIS A 119 -2.14 12.58 -15.16
N PRO A 120 -3.12 12.49 -16.08
CA PRO A 120 -4.52 12.84 -15.88
C PRO A 120 -5.15 12.03 -14.74
N PRO A 121 -6.26 12.50 -14.12
CA PRO A 121 -7.02 11.68 -13.18
C PRO A 121 -7.31 10.31 -13.80
N LEU A 122 -7.12 9.24 -13.03
CA LEU A 122 -7.48 7.91 -13.51
C LEU A 122 -8.99 7.92 -13.81
N PRO A 123 -9.43 7.30 -14.92
CA PRO A 123 -10.85 7.21 -15.25
C PRO A 123 -11.61 6.75 -14.01
N SER A 124 -12.74 7.40 -13.71
CA SER A 124 -13.73 6.84 -12.80
C SER A 124 -14.26 5.58 -13.47
N ALA A 125 -13.54 4.46 -13.35
CA ALA A 125 -14.04 3.21 -13.84
C ALA A 125 -15.32 2.94 -13.04
N ASP A 126 -16.45 2.85 -13.73
CA ASP A 126 -17.76 2.47 -13.18
C ASP A 126 -17.72 1.13 -12.44
N THR A 127 -16.56 0.44 -12.49
CA THR A 127 -16.16 -0.61 -11.56
C THR A 127 -14.75 -0.31 -11.04
N PRO A 128 -14.57 -0.02 -9.74
CA PRO A 128 -13.25 0.23 -9.18
C PRO A 128 -12.34 -0.99 -9.44
N PRO A 129 -11.04 -0.80 -9.73
CA PRO A 129 -10.13 -1.91 -9.69
C PRO A 129 -10.23 -2.54 -8.30
N SER A 130 -10.49 -3.85 -8.26
CA SER A 130 -10.63 -4.60 -7.01
C SER A 130 -9.31 -4.75 -6.24
N VAL A 131 -8.22 -4.19 -6.76
CA VAL A 131 -6.87 -4.45 -6.28
C VAL A 131 -6.02 -3.18 -6.19
N VAL A 132 -5.13 -3.17 -5.20
CA VAL A 132 -4.07 -2.18 -5.02
C VAL A 132 -2.73 -2.87 -5.20
N ARG A 133 -1.89 -2.35 -6.10
CA ARG A 133 -0.51 -2.84 -6.29
C ARG A 133 0.47 -1.88 -5.62
N ALA A 134 1.23 -2.41 -4.67
CA ALA A 134 2.38 -1.73 -4.10
C ALA A 134 3.67 -2.32 -4.70
N SER A 135 4.65 -1.49 -5.03
CA SER A 135 5.90 -1.92 -5.65
C SER A 135 7.13 -1.26 -5.03
N ARG A 136 8.31 -1.87 -5.14
CA ARG A 136 9.56 -1.30 -4.65
C ARG A 136 10.72 -1.71 -5.53
N TRP A 137 11.64 -0.78 -5.79
CA TRP A 137 12.92 -1.09 -6.42
C TRP A 137 13.81 -1.85 -5.44
N GLN A 138 14.30 -3.02 -5.87
CA GLN A 138 15.21 -3.90 -5.13
C GLN A 138 16.68 -3.68 -5.54
N SER A 139 16.93 -3.06 -6.70
CA SER A 139 18.28 -2.72 -7.13
C SER A 139 18.84 -1.52 -6.36
N SER A 140 20.13 -1.55 -6.01
CA SER A 140 20.80 -0.37 -5.47
C SER A 140 20.90 0.73 -6.52
N LYS A 141 21.03 2.00 -6.09
CA LYS A 141 21.16 3.17 -6.99
C LYS A 141 22.38 3.07 -7.92
N HIS A 142 23.34 2.19 -7.60
CA HIS A 142 24.57 1.99 -8.36
C HIS A 142 24.54 0.77 -9.29
N GLY A 143 23.37 0.14 -9.46
CA GLY A 143 23.19 -0.97 -10.41
C GLY A 143 23.73 -2.31 -9.94
N GLU A 144 23.95 -2.49 -8.64
CA GLU A 144 24.32 -3.79 -8.07
C GLU A 144 23.18 -4.80 -8.21
N THR A 145 23.53 -6.07 -8.00
CA THR A 145 22.64 -7.22 -7.94
C THR A 145 21.43 -6.93 -7.05
N SER A 146 20.23 -7.11 -7.58
CA SER A 146 19.00 -7.01 -6.80
C SER A 146 19.05 -8.02 -5.64
N SER A 147 18.79 -7.56 -4.42
CA SER A 147 18.57 -8.45 -3.27
C SER A 147 17.11 -8.81 -3.16
N LEU A 148 16.80 -10.03 -2.71
CA LEU A 148 15.42 -10.42 -2.43
C LEU A 148 14.79 -9.53 -1.36
N PHE A 149 13.55 -9.11 -1.57
CA PHE A 149 12.77 -8.34 -0.61
C PHE A 149 12.64 -9.10 0.72
N SER A 150 13.19 -8.52 1.78
CA SER A 150 13.25 -9.12 3.13
C SER A 150 12.41 -8.39 4.17
N SER A 151 11.75 -7.28 3.81
CA SER A 151 10.96 -6.47 4.73
C SER A 151 9.54 -7.02 4.90
N VAL A 152 9.43 -8.30 5.27
CA VAL A 152 8.18 -8.99 5.61
C VAL A 152 8.32 -9.51 7.03
N TYR A 153 7.34 -9.22 7.87
CA TYR A 153 7.37 -9.51 9.31
C TYR A 153 6.18 -10.40 9.67
N ASP A 154 6.42 -11.35 10.56
CA ASP A 154 5.39 -12.25 11.06
C ASP A 154 4.59 -11.56 12.18
N ALA A 155 3.35 -11.22 11.84
CA ALA A 155 2.38 -10.66 12.78
C ALA A 155 1.22 -11.62 13.02
N ARG A 156 1.37 -12.94 12.84
CA ARG A 156 0.26 -13.90 13.01
C ARG A 156 -0.30 -13.87 14.44
N GLU A 157 0.57 -13.88 15.44
CA GLU A 157 0.19 -13.85 16.86
C GLU A 157 -0.13 -12.45 17.37
N VAL A 158 0.82 -11.51 17.23
CA VAL A 158 0.70 -10.14 17.75
C VAL A 158 1.41 -9.17 16.80
N PHE A 159 0.80 -8.01 16.59
CA PHE A 159 1.43 -6.91 15.87
C PHE A 159 2.21 -6.02 16.86
N ARG A 160 3.52 -5.82 16.62
CA ARG A 160 4.44 -5.07 17.49
C ARG A 160 5.38 -4.19 16.68
N ALA A 161 6.34 -3.55 17.34
CA ALA A 161 7.46 -2.91 16.67
C ALA A 161 8.19 -3.91 15.76
N LYS A 162 8.64 -3.48 14.59
CA LYS A 162 9.30 -4.35 13.59
C LYS A 162 10.54 -5.07 14.14
N THR A 163 11.25 -4.44 15.07
CA THR A 163 12.42 -5.01 15.76
C THR A 163 12.07 -6.16 16.69
N GLU A 164 10.81 -6.27 17.10
CA GLU A 164 10.28 -7.32 17.98
C GLU A 164 9.52 -8.41 17.22
N MET A 165 9.29 -8.22 15.91
CA MET A 165 8.62 -9.19 15.06
C MET A 165 9.65 -10.04 14.32
N GLY A 166 9.39 -11.35 14.26
CA GLY A 166 10.19 -12.26 13.44
C GLY A 166 10.08 -11.89 11.96
N LEU A 167 11.14 -12.15 11.19
CA LEU A 167 11.07 -12.04 9.74
C LEU A 167 10.25 -13.20 9.17
N TYR A 168 9.39 -12.90 8.21
CA TYR A 168 8.67 -13.89 7.43
C TYR A 168 9.28 -13.96 6.03
N PRO A 169 9.56 -15.14 5.47
CA PRO A 169 10.13 -15.21 4.12
C PRO A 169 9.16 -14.67 3.06
N ALA A 170 9.57 -13.70 2.25
CA ALA A 170 8.70 -13.10 1.23
C ALA A 170 8.17 -14.12 0.21
N MET A 171 8.96 -15.17 -0.07
CA MET A 171 8.57 -16.27 -0.96
C MET A 171 7.46 -17.16 -0.40
N GLU A 172 7.21 -17.10 0.91
CA GLU A 172 6.12 -17.83 1.55
C GLU A 172 4.79 -17.05 1.55
N LEU A 173 4.76 -15.82 1.01
CA LEU A 173 3.52 -15.07 0.82
C LEU A 173 2.71 -15.68 -0.32
N LYS A 174 1.49 -16.12 0.00
CA LYS A 174 0.57 -16.82 -0.89
C LYS A 174 -0.68 -15.99 -1.16
N LYS A 175 -1.35 -16.32 -2.27
CA LYS A 175 -2.66 -15.76 -2.57
C LYS A 175 -3.62 -16.07 -1.42
N ARG A 176 -4.42 -15.09 -1.02
CA ARG A 176 -5.34 -15.07 0.14
C ARG A 176 -4.68 -14.88 1.51
N ASP A 177 -3.37 -14.73 1.61
CA ASP A 177 -2.75 -14.33 2.88
C ASP A 177 -3.27 -12.94 3.28
N LEU A 178 -3.69 -12.81 4.54
CA LEU A 178 -4.08 -11.53 5.12
C LEU A 178 -2.82 -10.76 5.53
N VAL A 179 -2.66 -9.55 4.99
CA VAL A 179 -1.48 -8.72 5.23
C VAL A 179 -1.85 -7.30 5.63
N LEU A 180 -0.96 -6.68 6.41
CA LEU A 180 -0.89 -5.24 6.59
C LEU A 180 0.27 -4.71 5.73
N LEU A 181 -0.06 -3.88 4.74
CA LEU A 181 0.95 -3.17 3.96
C LEU A 181 1.24 -1.81 4.58
N GLU A 182 2.52 -1.49 4.72
CA GLU A 182 2.99 -0.14 5.00
C GLU A 182 3.60 0.47 3.75
N VAL A 183 3.00 1.55 3.24
CA VAL A 183 3.42 2.17 1.97
C VAL A 183 3.52 3.68 2.08
N LYS A 184 4.35 4.28 1.23
CA LYS A 184 4.34 5.71 0.92
C LYS A 184 3.80 5.89 -0.48
N LEU A 185 2.97 6.89 -0.71
CA LEU A 185 2.48 7.19 -2.04
C LEU A 185 3.52 8.01 -2.81
N ILE A 186 3.96 7.51 -3.97
CA ILE A 186 4.97 8.18 -4.79
C ILE A 186 4.43 8.47 -6.20
N GLN A 187 4.60 9.71 -6.63
CA GLN A 187 4.31 10.16 -7.98
C GLN A 187 5.46 9.79 -8.92
N TYR A 188 5.16 9.02 -9.98
CA TYR A 188 6.10 8.74 -11.06
C TYR A 188 5.71 9.49 -12.32
N PHE A 189 6.72 10.01 -13.00
CA PHE A 189 6.60 10.59 -14.33
C PHE A 189 6.83 9.47 -15.34
N VAL A 190 5.83 9.16 -16.17
CA VAL A 190 6.04 8.30 -17.33
C VAL A 190 6.50 9.20 -18.46
N LYS A 191 7.67 8.91 -19.02
CA LYS A 191 8.19 9.62 -20.20
C LYS A 191 7.38 9.21 -21.42
N ASP A 192 6.24 9.85 -21.59
CA ASP A 192 5.36 9.86 -22.75
C ASP A 192 5.49 11.26 -23.38
N ASN A 193 5.38 11.38 -24.71
CA ASN A 193 5.25 12.66 -25.42
C ASN A 193 4.08 13.53 -24.88
N ASN A 194 3.13 12.93 -24.14
CA ASN A 194 2.00 13.57 -23.45
C ASN A 194 2.15 13.71 -21.92
N SER A 195 3.34 13.50 -21.34
CA SER A 195 3.63 13.75 -19.90
C SER A 195 2.61 13.14 -18.91
N ARG A 196 2.29 11.85 -19.04
CA ARG A 196 1.39 11.15 -18.10
C ARG A 196 2.12 10.77 -16.81
N PHE A 197 1.42 10.82 -15.69
CA PHE A 197 1.92 10.44 -14.38
C PHE A 197 1.25 9.15 -13.93
N LEU A 198 2.06 8.18 -13.48
CA LEU A 198 1.58 6.96 -12.84
C LEU A 198 1.87 7.08 -11.35
N ILE A 199 0.85 6.90 -10.50
CA ILE A 199 1.10 6.77 -9.07
C ILE A 199 1.41 5.31 -8.75
N LEU A 200 2.49 5.10 -8.00
CA LEU A 200 2.80 3.81 -7.42
C LEU A 200 2.84 3.96 -5.90
N GLY A 201 2.13 3.09 -5.20
CA GLY A 201 2.38 2.89 -3.76
C GLY A 201 3.73 2.21 -3.62
N VAL A 202 4.67 2.84 -2.90
CA VAL A 202 6.02 2.29 -2.71
C VAL A 202 6.18 1.77 -1.29
N PHE A 203 6.66 0.53 -1.16
CA PHE A 203 7.06 -0.01 0.13
C PHE A 203 8.23 0.80 0.68
N SER A 204 8.01 1.47 1.80
CA SER A 204 9.10 2.07 2.56
C SER A 204 9.24 1.34 3.88
N ALA A 205 10.08 0.29 3.87
CA ALA A 205 10.73 -0.12 5.11
C ALA A 205 11.79 0.94 5.42
N SER A 206 11.39 1.98 6.15
CA SER A 206 12.35 2.81 6.85
C SER A 206 12.88 1.92 7.97
N GLY A 207 14.08 1.37 7.80
CA GLY A 207 14.85 0.91 8.95
C GLY A 207 15.21 2.17 9.73
N THR A 208 14.67 2.28 10.94
CA THR A 208 15.27 3.15 11.97
C THR A 208 16.58 2.54 12.39
#